data_AF-C4A0L7-F1
#
_entry.id   AF-C4A0L7-F1
#
_cell.length_a   1.000
_cell.length_b   1.000
_cell.length_c   1.000
_cell.angle_alpha   90.00
_cell.angle_beta   90.00
_cell.angle_gamma   90.00
#
_symmetry.space_group_name_H-M   'P 1'
#
loop_
_entity.id
_entity.type
_entity.pdbx_description
1 polymer ?
#
loop_
_entity_poly.entity_id
_entity_poly.type
_entity_poly.pdbx_seq_one_letter_code
_entity_poly.pdbx_strand_id
1 'polypeptide(L)'
;THYGNCFTFNAHSDSPLKQTMQRSGNGLKVIVDIEEDEYTETYTASGNAEVGLKLLVHDPREPPMMDTQGIALAPGNHALVSVKQILNHVPPWGVCDDRQLEYYDTYTLNGCYLECRGKHVVSNCSCRPYNLPGTAPTCDPTTMFTCVNDVLGECLIAYRYFAFHIGQRRTALDQVIRGELKCDCPVPCSMTSYSTSVSYAGWPNRHTRTYLAPYWGMDADYITANGVVFSVFYEKLNYQKITELKAMDGGQLASNIGGMMGLFIGASLLTLLEVWEYLWQ
;
A
#
# COMPACT_ATOMS: atom_id res chain seq x y z
N THR A 1 -12.33 0.27 -6.36
CA THR A 1 -11.05 -0.46 -6.43
C THR A 1 -11.27 -1.73 -7.22
N HIS A 2 -10.38 -2.72 -7.21
CA HIS A 2 -10.66 -4.04 -7.82
C HIS A 2 -11.95 -4.66 -7.24
N TYR A 3 -12.13 -4.58 -5.92
CA TYR A 3 -13.35 -4.98 -5.18
C TYR A 3 -14.62 -4.15 -5.46
N GLY A 4 -14.63 -3.29 -6.48
CA GLY A 4 -15.81 -2.47 -6.81
C GLY A 4 -15.93 -1.21 -5.96
N ASN A 5 -17.13 -0.96 -5.42
CA ASN A 5 -17.45 0.24 -4.65
C ASN A 5 -16.82 0.17 -3.25
N CYS A 6 -15.95 1.13 -2.94
CA CYS A 6 -15.28 1.24 -1.64
C CYS A 6 -15.47 2.64 -1.07
N PHE A 7 -15.33 2.74 0.25
CA PHE A 7 -15.52 3.99 0.99
C PHE A 7 -14.24 4.37 1.73
N THR A 8 -13.85 5.64 1.62
CA THR A 8 -12.66 6.18 2.29
C THR A 8 -13.07 7.21 3.34
N PHE A 9 -12.77 6.92 4.60
CA PHE A 9 -12.91 7.88 5.69
C PHE A 9 -11.70 8.83 5.74
N ASN A 10 -11.94 10.11 6.06
CA ASN A 10 -10.88 11.13 6.16
C ASN A 10 -10.04 11.29 4.87
N ALA A 11 -10.71 11.25 3.71
CA ALA A 11 -10.06 11.28 2.39
C ALA A 11 -9.44 12.64 2.01
N HIS A 12 -9.92 13.75 2.59
CA HIS A 12 -9.46 15.09 2.21
C HIS A 12 -8.16 15.44 2.93
N SER A 13 -7.09 15.68 2.18
CA SER A 13 -5.79 16.08 2.73
C SER A 13 -5.78 17.47 3.35
N ASP A 14 -6.73 18.33 2.98
CA ASP A 14 -6.72 19.76 3.35
C ASP A 14 -7.25 20.01 4.76
N SER A 15 -8.14 19.14 5.25
CA SER A 15 -8.78 19.25 6.56
C SER A 15 -8.77 17.91 7.31
N PRO A 16 -7.59 17.35 7.61
CA PRO A 16 -7.49 16.01 8.19
C PRO A 16 -7.99 16.00 9.63
N LEU A 17 -8.78 14.98 9.96
CA LEU A 17 -9.13 14.65 11.34
C LEU A 17 -7.88 14.14 12.09
N LYS A 18 -7.66 14.67 13.30
CA LYS A 18 -6.47 14.37 14.09
C LYS A 18 -6.86 13.74 15.42
N GLN A 19 -6.13 12.70 15.82
CA GLN A 19 -6.25 12.08 17.13
C GLN A 19 -5.33 12.79 18.13
N THR A 20 -5.87 13.25 19.26
CA THR A 20 -5.12 14.01 20.28
C THR A 20 -4.78 13.19 21.52
N MET A 21 -5.39 12.02 21.71
CA MET A 21 -5.17 11.15 22.86
C MET A 21 -5.07 9.68 22.42
N GLN A 22 -4.19 8.90 23.04
CA GLN A 22 -4.07 7.46 22.79
C GLN A 22 -5.25 6.73 23.42
N ARG A 23 -6.08 6.07 22.61
CA ARG A 23 -7.10 5.10 23.03
C ARG A 23 -7.81 4.54 21.81
N SER A 24 -8.27 3.28 21.88
CA SER A 24 -9.18 2.73 20.87
C SER A 24 -10.49 3.50 20.73
N GLY A 25 -10.95 4.17 21.79
CA GLY A 25 -12.15 5.02 21.77
C GLY A 25 -11.92 6.45 21.24
N ASN A 26 -10.68 6.88 21.05
CA ASN A 26 -10.34 8.22 20.54
C ASN A 26 -9.95 8.21 19.05
N GLY A 27 -10.06 7.05 18.41
CA GLY A 27 -9.88 6.87 16.98
C GLY A 27 -11.22 6.70 16.25
N LEU A 28 -11.17 6.09 15.07
CA LEU A 28 -12.36 5.73 14.30
C LEU A 28 -12.94 4.43 14.87
N LYS A 29 -14.25 4.37 15.15
CA LYS A 29 -14.95 3.12 15.46
C LYS A 29 -16.18 2.99 14.57
N VAL A 30 -16.28 1.88 13.86
CA VAL A 30 -17.38 1.60 12.94
C VAL A 30 -17.95 0.22 13.24
N ILE A 31 -19.27 0.10 13.16
CA ILE A 31 -20.01 -1.16 13.14
C ILE A 31 -20.60 -1.24 11.75
N VAL A 32 -20.31 -2.31 11.03
CA VAL A 32 -20.76 -2.54 9.65
C VAL A 32 -21.54 -3.85 9.62
N ASP A 33 -22.68 -3.81 8.95
CA ASP A 33 -23.39 -5.00 8.49
C ASP A 33 -22.88 -5.32 7.08
N ILE A 34 -22.33 -6.51 6.88
CA ILE A 34 -21.79 -6.91 5.57
C ILE A 34 -22.85 -7.49 4.63
N GLU A 35 -24.06 -7.81 5.14
CA GLU A 35 -25.17 -8.34 4.35
C GLU A 35 -24.75 -9.57 3.50
N GLU A 36 -24.22 -10.63 4.12
CA GLU A 36 -23.79 -11.87 3.42
C GLU A 36 -24.89 -12.47 2.54
N ASP A 37 -26.17 -12.32 2.93
CA ASP A 37 -27.33 -12.79 2.17
C ASP A 37 -27.45 -12.13 0.77
N GLU A 38 -26.85 -10.95 0.56
CA GLU A 38 -26.83 -10.23 -0.72
C GLU A 38 -25.61 -10.57 -1.59
N TYR A 39 -24.73 -11.48 -1.13
CA TYR A 39 -23.54 -11.85 -1.90
C TYR A 39 -23.95 -12.63 -3.15
N THR A 40 -23.53 -12.12 -4.31
CA THR A 40 -23.82 -12.74 -5.62
C THR A 40 -22.65 -13.56 -6.16
N GLU A 41 -21.49 -13.44 -5.53
CA GLU A 41 -20.25 -14.08 -5.96
C GLU A 41 -20.27 -15.57 -5.61
N THR A 42 -19.82 -16.40 -6.56
CA THR A 42 -19.62 -17.83 -6.33
C THR A 42 -18.20 -18.21 -6.70
N TYR A 43 -17.60 -19.12 -5.93
CA TYR A 43 -16.26 -19.64 -6.21
C TYR A 43 -16.12 -20.19 -7.64
N THR A 44 -17.17 -20.82 -8.16
CA THR A 44 -17.21 -21.39 -9.52
C THR A 44 -17.26 -20.32 -10.62
N ALA A 45 -17.84 -19.16 -10.34
CA ALA A 45 -17.82 -18.00 -11.23
C ALA A 45 -16.55 -17.15 -11.08
N SER A 46 -15.53 -17.64 -10.34
CA SER A 46 -14.30 -16.92 -10.01
C SER A 46 -14.53 -15.64 -9.19
N GLY A 47 -15.57 -15.63 -8.36
CA GLY A 47 -15.76 -14.61 -7.32
C GLY A 47 -14.95 -14.93 -6.06
N ASN A 48 -14.97 -14.01 -5.10
CA ASN A 48 -14.34 -14.20 -3.79
C ASN A 48 -15.14 -15.23 -2.98
N ALA A 49 -14.43 -16.05 -2.20
CA ALA A 49 -15.05 -17.02 -1.29
C ALA A 49 -15.03 -16.55 0.17
N GLU A 50 -14.35 -15.43 0.42
CA GLU A 50 -14.17 -14.83 1.73
C GLU A 50 -15.39 -13.96 2.10
N VAL A 51 -15.80 -14.08 3.36
CA VAL A 51 -16.87 -13.28 3.95
C VAL A 51 -16.25 -12.29 4.94
N GLY A 52 -16.54 -11.01 4.78
CA GLY A 52 -16.05 -9.95 5.66
C GLY A 52 -15.69 -8.66 4.93
N LEU A 53 -14.78 -7.89 5.52
CA LEU A 53 -14.36 -6.59 4.99
C LEU A 53 -12.85 -6.54 4.78
N LYS A 54 -12.41 -5.78 3.78
CA LYS A 54 -11.00 -5.43 3.61
C LYS A 54 -10.78 -3.97 4.01
N LEU A 55 -9.87 -3.72 4.94
CA LEU A 55 -9.53 -2.40 5.46
C LEU A 55 -8.09 -2.03 5.10
N LEU A 56 -7.87 -0.82 4.61
CA LEU A 56 -6.54 -0.27 4.35
C LEU A 56 -6.40 1.08 5.08
N VAL A 57 -5.27 1.27 5.75
CA VAL A 57 -4.87 2.55 6.32
C VAL A 57 -3.74 3.10 5.46
N HIS A 58 -3.94 4.23 4.82
CA HIS A 58 -2.98 4.84 3.89
C HIS A 58 -2.97 6.37 4.03
N ASP A 59 -1.95 7.01 3.44
CA ASP A 59 -1.88 8.48 3.35
C ASP A 59 -3.00 9.00 2.42
N PRO A 60 -3.71 10.10 2.76
CA PRO A 60 -4.77 10.64 1.92
C PRO A 60 -4.33 11.01 0.49
N ARG A 61 -3.04 11.30 0.28
CA ARG A 61 -2.50 11.64 -1.05
C ARG A 61 -2.11 10.42 -1.88
N GLU A 62 -2.08 9.25 -1.26
CA GLU A 62 -1.73 8.00 -1.92
C GLU A 62 -3.00 7.22 -2.31
N PRO A 63 -3.13 6.76 -3.57
CA PRO A 63 -4.27 5.96 -3.96
C PRO A 63 -4.24 4.57 -3.30
N PRO A 64 -5.41 4.00 -2.98
CA PRO A 64 -5.50 2.75 -2.22
C PRO A 64 -5.14 1.52 -3.05
N MET A 65 -4.20 0.71 -2.56
CA MET A 65 -3.87 -0.61 -3.10
C MET A 65 -4.44 -1.73 -2.21
N MET A 66 -5.76 -1.93 -2.29
CA MET A 66 -6.48 -2.91 -1.45
C MET A 66 -5.99 -4.35 -1.64
N ASP A 67 -5.58 -4.71 -2.85
CA ASP A 67 -5.23 -6.09 -3.20
C ASP A 67 -3.98 -6.56 -2.44
N THR A 68 -2.99 -5.67 -2.32
CA THR A 68 -1.68 -5.97 -1.73
C THR A 68 -1.52 -5.52 -0.28
N GLN A 69 -2.17 -4.42 0.12
CA GLN A 69 -1.98 -3.79 1.44
C GLN A 69 -3.20 -3.92 2.38
N GLY A 70 -4.33 -4.41 1.87
CA GLY A 70 -5.57 -4.50 2.65
C GLY A 70 -5.56 -5.63 3.69
N ILE A 71 -6.10 -5.34 4.86
CA ILE A 71 -6.28 -6.25 6.00
C ILE A 71 -7.69 -6.83 5.95
N ALA A 72 -7.82 -8.16 6.02
CA ALA A 72 -9.12 -8.81 6.10
C ALA A 72 -9.69 -8.80 7.54
N LEU A 73 -10.97 -8.45 7.66
CA LEU A 73 -11.72 -8.39 8.92
C LEU A 73 -12.91 -9.35 8.83
N ALA A 74 -12.92 -10.35 9.70
CA ALA A 74 -14.00 -11.33 9.77
C ALA A 74 -15.20 -10.82 10.58
N PRO A 75 -16.43 -11.23 10.23
CA PRO A 75 -17.61 -10.95 11.05
C PRO A 75 -17.58 -11.66 12.40
N GLY A 76 -18.49 -11.28 13.30
CA GLY A 76 -18.59 -11.81 14.65
C GLY A 76 -17.44 -11.37 15.58
N ASN A 77 -16.68 -10.36 15.16
CA ASN A 77 -15.50 -9.90 15.88
C ASN A 77 -15.41 -8.37 15.90
N HIS A 78 -14.81 -7.87 16.99
CA HIS A 78 -14.31 -6.51 17.12
C HIS A 78 -12.81 -6.49 16.86
N ALA A 79 -12.42 -6.00 15.69
CA ALA A 79 -11.04 -5.78 15.30
C ALA A 79 -10.50 -4.44 15.85
N LEU A 80 -9.46 -4.50 16.66
CA LEU A 80 -8.71 -3.36 17.18
C LEU A 80 -7.45 -3.19 16.32
N VAL A 81 -7.45 -2.16 15.47
CA VAL A 81 -6.38 -1.85 14.53
C VAL A 81 -5.56 -0.71 15.10
N SER A 82 -4.42 -1.05 15.70
CA SER A 82 -3.45 -0.05 16.17
C SER A 82 -2.56 0.39 15.01
N VAL A 83 -2.31 1.69 14.94
CA VAL A 83 -1.58 2.34 13.84
C VAL A 83 -0.33 3.03 14.38
N LYS A 84 0.76 2.90 13.63
CA LYS A 84 2.01 3.63 13.83
C LYS A 84 2.42 4.31 12.52
N GLN A 85 2.59 5.63 12.56
CA GLN A 85 3.03 6.40 11.41
C GLN A 85 4.55 6.33 11.24
N ILE A 86 5.00 6.08 10.01
CA ILE A 86 6.39 5.99 9.62
C ILE A 86 6.61 6.96 8.45
N LEU A 87 7.49 7.94 8.64
CA LEU A 87 7.91 8.88 7.62
C LEU A 87 9.30 8.48 7.12
N ASN A 88 9.39 8.09 5.85
CA ASN A 88 10.66 7.78 5.19
C ASN A 88 11.07 8.96 4.32
N HIS A 89 12.30 9.42 4.54
CA HIS A 89 12.91 10.49 3.78
C HIS A 89 14.27 10.03 3.27
N VAL A 90 14.40 9.92 1.95
CA VAL A 90 15.61 9.41 1.28
C VAL A 90 16.70 10.48 1.18
N PRO A 91 16.42 11.75 0.81
CA PRO A 91 17.47 12.77 0.69
C PRO A 91 18.24 13.00 2.00
N PRO A 92 19.55 13.33 1.94
CA PRO A 92 20.35 13.68 0.76
C PRO A 92 21.26 12.56 0.21
N TRP A 93 21.08 11.31 0.63
CA TRP A 93 21.86 10.15 0.14
C TRP A 93 20.89 9.04 -0.28
N GLY A 94 21.08 8.49 -1.48
CA GLY A 94 20.13 7.56 -2.10
C GLY A 94 19.65 8.06 -3.47
N VAL A 95 19.04 7.18 -4.27
CA VAL A 95 18.45 7.53 -5.56
C VAL A 95 16.94 7.57 -5.38
N CYS A 96 16.37 8.77 -5.39
CA CYS A 96 14.93 8.99 -5.38
C CYS A 96 14.57 9.98 -6.49
N ASP A 97 13.33 9.91 -6.97
CA ASP A 97 12.84 10.76 -8.04
C ASP A 97 11.32 10.96 -7.86
N ASP A 98 10.92 12.22 -7.70
CA ASP A 98 9.52 12.62 -7.54
C ASP A 98 8.99 13.05 -8.91
N ARG A 99 8.52 12.07 -9.69
CA ARG A 99 8.05 12.31 -11.07
C ARG A 99 6.66 12.93 -11.10
N GLN A 100 6.38 13.71 -12.15
CA GLN A 100 5.02 14.18 -12.38
C GLN A 100 4.14 13.04 -12.91
N LEU A 101 3.05 12.77 -12.20
CA LEU A 101 2.00 11.84 -12.63
C LEU A 101 0.97 12.56 -13.51
N GLU A 102 0.25 11.81 -14.34
CA GLU A 102 -0.71 12.35 -15.30
C GLU A 102 -2.11 12.51 -14.68
N TYR A 103 -2.49 11.62 -13.76
CA TYR A 103 -3.82 11.51 -13.16
C TYR A 103 -3.84 11.75 -11.65
N TYR A 104 -2.67 11.96 -11.03
CA TYR A 104 -2.53 12.24 -9.61
C TYR A 104 -1.67 13.49 -9.38
N ASP A 105 -2.05 14.32 -8.40
CA ASP A 105 -1.36 15.58 -8.12
C ASP A 105 0.00 15.40 -7.43
N THR A 106 0.16 14.32 -6.65
CA THR A 106 1.39 14.02 -5.89
C THR A 106 1.97 12.69 -6.35
N TYR A 107 3.29 12.67 -6.58
CA TYR A 107 3.99 11.42 -6.86
C TYR A 107 3.90 10.48 -5.66
N THR A 108 3.35 9.29 -5.91
CA THR A 108 3.38 8.18 -4.97
C THR A 108 3.72 6.92 -5.74
N LEU A 109 4.36 5.97 -5.06
CA LEU A 109 4.75 4.72 -5.68
C LEU A 109 3.51 3.95 -6.19
N ASN A 110 2.46 3.90 -5.37
CA ASN A 110 1.18 3.30 -5.75
C ASN A 110 0.52 4.01 -6.95
N GLY A 111 0.54 5.36 -6.97
CA GLY A 111 0.02 6.14 -8.09
C GLY A 111 0.73 5.81 -9.41
N CYS A 112 2.06 5.76 -9.39
CA CYS A 112 2.85 5.37 -10.55
C CYS A 112 2.51 3.96 -11.06
N TYR A 113 2.36 2.99 -10.16
CA TYR A 113 1.97 1.64 -10.54
C TYR A 113 0.57 1.57 -11.16
N LEU A 114 -0.39 2.33 -10.64
CA LEU A 114 -1.75 2.37 -11.20
C LEU A 114 -1.77 3.00 -12.60
N GLU A 115 -1.01 4.07 -12.84
CA GLU A 115 -0.87 4.65 -14.17
C GLU A 115 -0.17 3.69 -15.15
N CYS A 116 0.89 3.01 -14.70
CA CYS A 116 1.60 2.03 -15.51
C CYS A 116 0.66 0.88 -15.92
N ARG A 117 -0.11 0.32 -14.97
CA ARG A 117 -1.13 -0.72 -15.25
C ARG A 117 -2.19 -0.19 -16.23
N GLY A 118 -2.67 1.04 -16.01
CA GLY A 118 -3.67 1.66 -16.89
C GLY A 118 -3.15 1.80 -18.33
N LYS A 119 -1.93 2.33 -18.50
CA LYS A 119 -1.28 2.49 -19.81
C LYS A 119 -1.05 1.16 -20.51
N HIS A 120 -0.66 0.12 -19.76
CA HIS A 120 -0.48 -1.23 -20.31
C HIS A 120 -1.79 -1.88 -20.79
N VAL A 121 -2.89 -1.68 -20.05
CA VAL A 121 -4.21 -2.19 -20.46
C VAL A 121 -4.72 -1.43 -21.68
N VAL A 122 -4.57 -0.10 -21.70
CA VAL A 122 -4.99 0.72 -22.84
C VAL A 122 -4.19 0.38 -24.10
N SER A 123 -2.88 0.11 -24.00
CA SER A 123 -2.08 -0.28 -25.18
C SER A 123 -2.48 -1.62 -25.77
N ASN A 124 -2.97 -2.55 -24.95
CA ASN A 124 -3.26 -3.92 -25.38
C ASN A 124 -4.75 -4.17 -25.68
N CYS A 125 -5.65 -3.53 -24.93
CA CYS A 125 -7.10 -3.72 -25.02
C CYS A 125 -7.85 -2.48 -25.53
N SER A 126 -7.17 -1.34 -25.75
CA SER A 126 -7.76 -0.09 -26.24
C SER A 126 -8.92 0.47 -25.39
N CYS A 127 -9.01 0.05 -24.14
CA CYS A 127 -10.02 0.48 -23.18
C CYS A 127 -9.41 0.57 -21.78
N ARG A 128 -10.11 1.25 -20.87
CA ARG A 128 -9.69 1.41 -19.47
C ARG A 128 -10.64 0.66 -18.54
N PRO A 129 -10.14 -0.14 -17.58
CA PRO A 129 -10.99 -0.74 -16.57
C PRO A 129 -11.45 0.32 -15.54
N TYR A 130 -12.61 0.11 -14.93
CA TYR A 130 -13.26 1.10 -14.06
C TYR A 130 -12.42 1.48 -12.83
N ASN A 131 -11.51 0.60 -12.38
CA ASN A 131 -10.70 0.73 -11.18
C ASN A 131 -9.34 1.42 -11.40
N LEU A 132 -8.91 1.66 -12.65
CA LEU A 132 -7.63 2.29 -12.97
C LEU A 132 -7.82 3.72 -13.47
N PRO A 133 -6.89 4.66 -13.22
CA PRO A 133 -6.99 6.03 -13.71
C PRO A 133 -6.80 6.10 -15.24
N GLY A 134 -7.37 7.11 -15.89
CA GLY A 134 -7.17 7.38 -17.32
C GLY A 134 -8.36 8.04 -18.03
N THR A 135 -8.11 8.56 -19.23
CA THR A 135 -9.10 9.25 -20.09
C THR A 135 -9.72 8.36 -21.16
N ALA A 136 -9.15 7.17 -21.39
CA ALA A 136 -9.68 6.19 -22.35
C ALA A 136 -11.09 5.71 -21.95
N PRO A 137 -11.91 5.27 -22.93
CA PRO A 137 -13.26 4.80 -22.69
C PRO A 137 -13.26 3.57 -21.77
N THR A 138 -14.29 3.45 -20.94
CA THR A 138 -14.45 2.31 -20.03
C THR A 138 -14.66 1.03 -20.82
N CYS A 139 -13.93 -0.04 -20.46
CA CYS A 139 -14.10 -1.36 -21.08
C CYS A 139 -15.53 -1.88 -20.88
N ASP A 140 -16.07 -2.54 -21.91
CA ASP A 140 -17.29 -3.34 -21.75
C ASP A 140 -17.00 -4.62 -20.94
N PRO A 141 -18.03 -5.26 -20.34
CA PRO A 141 -17.83 -6.46 -19.54
C PRO A 141 -17.12 -7.58 -20.29
N THR A 142 -17.40 -7.78 -21.58
CA THR A 142 -16.77 -8.84 -22.38
C THR A 142 -15.27 -8.61 -22.49
N THR A 143 -14.86 -7.39 -22.87
CA THR A 143 -13.44 -7.03 -23.00
C THR A 143 -12.71 -7.08 -21.66
N MET A 144 -13.40 -6.76 -20.56
CA MET A 144 -12.85 -6.91 -19.21
C MET A 144 -12.46 -8.37 -18.94
N PHE A 145 -13.36 -9.32 -19.20
CA PHE A 145 -13.09 -10.75 -19.00
C PHE A 145 -12.11 -11.37 -20.01
N THR A 146 -12.16 -10.98 -21.28
CA THR A 146 -11.39 -11.65 -22.34
C THR A 146 -10.02 -11.05 -22.60
N CYS A 147 -9.80 -9.78 -22.25
CA CYS A 147 -8.56 -9.05 -22.51
C CYS A 147 -7.91 -8.52 -21.22
N VAL A 148 -8.66 -7.76 -20.41
CA VAL A 148 -8.07 -7.09 -19.24
C VAL A 148 -7.55 -8.10 -18.21
N ASN A 149 -8.33 -9.12 -17.87
CA ASN A 149 -7.91 -10.16 -16.94
C ASN A 149 -6.68 -10.93 -17.44
N ASP A 150 -6.64 -11.22 -18.73
CA ASP A 150 -5.49 -11.86 -19.39
C ASP A 150 -4.23 -10.97 -19.34
N VAL A 151 -4.38 -9.68 -19.63
CA VAL A 151 -3.28 -8.70 -19.69
C VAL A 151 -2.76 -8.37 -18.29
N LEU A 152 -3.62 -8.27 -17.29
CA LEU A 152 -3.23 -7.99 -15.91
C LEU A 152 -2.82 -9.24 -15.12
N GLY A 153 -2.83 -10.42 -15.75
CA GLY A 153 -2.45 -11.67 -15.10
C GLY A 153 -3.38 -12.06 -13.93
N GLU A 154 -4.60 -11.53 -13.92
CA GLU A 154 -5.65 -11.91 -12.99
C GLU A 154 -6.22 -13.26 -13.46
N CYS A 155 -5.37 -14.28 -13.36
CA CYS A 155 -5.62 -15.60 -13.91
C CYS A 155 -6.67 -16.30 -13.05
N LEU A 156 -7.91 -16.32 -13.54
CA LEU A 156 -8.98 -17.13 -12.96
C LEU A 156 -8.53 -18.60 -12.95
N ILE A 157 -8.74 -19.29 -11.83
CA ILE A 157 -8.34 -20.70 -11.63
C ILE A 157 -8.97 -21.60 -12.72
N ALA A 158 -10.17 -21.24 -13.19
CA ALA A 158 -10.85 -21.92 -14.29
C ALA A 158 -10.07 -21.89 -15.62
N TYR A 159 -9.36 -20.79 -15.92
CA TYR A 159 -8.53 -20.69 -17.12
C TYR A 159 -7.25 -21.50 -17.01
N ARG A 160 -6.75 -21.83 -15.81
CA ARG A 160 -5.60 -22.74 -15.67
C ARG A 160 -5.96 -24.16 -16.09
N TYR A 161 -7.18 -24.61 -15.81
CA TYR A 161 -7.72 -25.88 -16.27
C TYR A 161 -8.01 -25.89 -17.78
N PHE A 162 -8.56 -24.79 -18.33
CA PHE A 162 -8.90 -24.69 -19.76
C PHE A 162 -7.69 -24.40 -20.66
N ALA A 163 -6.79 -23.49 -20.28
CA ALA A 163 -5.59 -23.13 -21.05
C ALA A 163 -4.56 -24.26 -21.12
N PHE A 164 -4.52 -25.15 -20.12
CA PHE A 164 -3.71 -26.36 -20.17
C PHE A 164 -4.11 -27.29 -21.33
N HIS A 165 -5.37 -27.24 -21.77
CA HIS A 165 -5.88 -28.09 -22.85
C HIS A 165 -5.79 -27.49 -24.26
N ILE A 166 -5.61 -26.17 -24.42
CA ILE A 166 -5.73 -25.52 -25.74
C ILE A 166 -4.36 -25.20 -26.39
N GLY A 167 -3.22 -25.43 -25.72
CA GLY A 167 -1.89 -25.33 -26.33
C GLY A 167 -1.54 -23.93 -26.89
N GLN A 168 -2.28 -22.88 -26.51
CA GLN A 168 -2.09 -21.52 -26.99
C GLN A 168 -1.14 -20.77 -26.03
N ARG A 169 0.12 -20.58 -26.44
CA ARG A 169 1.07 -19.66 -25.79
C ARG A 169 0.58 -18.21 -25.96
N ARG A 170 -0.14 -17.67 -24.98
CA ARG A 170 -0.40 -16.23 -24.90
C ARG A 170 0.75 -15.55 -24.16
N THR A 171 1.58 -14.82 -24.89
CA THR A 171 2.83 -14.19 -24.42
C THR A 171 2.63 -13.07 -23.39
N ALA A 172 1.47 -12.41 -23.36
CA ALA A 172 1.18 -11.33 -22.41
C ALA A 172 0.96 -11.83 -20.98
N LEU A 173 0.28 -12.97 -20.83
CA LEU A 173 0.03 -13.62 -19.53
C LEU A 173 1.34 -14.08 -18.86
N ASP A 174 2.30 -14.56 -19.67
CA ASP A 174 3.62 -14.97 -19.20
C ASP A 174 4.41 -13.81 -18.59
N GLN A 175 4.26 -12.58 -19.10
CA GLN A 175 5.01 -11.42 -18.62
C GLN A 175 4.54 -10.94 -17.25
N VAL A 176 3.22 -10.89 -16.99
CA VAL A 176 2.72 -10.44 -15.68
C VAL A 176 2.89 -11.51 -14.60
N ILE A 177 2.67 -12.79 -14.93
CA ILE A 177 2.87 -13.90 -13.97
C ILE A 177 4.34 -14.05 -13.57
N ARG A 178 5.28 -13.69 -14.45
CA ARG A 178 6.73 -13.66 -14.15
C ARG A 178 7.20 -12.36 -13.51
N GLY A 179 6.31 -11.38 -13.31
CA GLY A 179 6.68 -10.05 -12.78
C GLY A 179 7.52 -9.22 -13.74
N GLU A 180 7.44 -9.48 -15.05
CA GLU A 180 8.23 -8.83 -16.10
C GLU A 180 7.59 -7.52 -16.62
N LEU A 181 6.43 -7.08 -16.11
CA LEU A 181 5.90 -5.75 -16.41
C LEU A 181 6.84 -4.69 -15.82
N LYS A 182 7.75 -4.18 -16.65
CA LYS A 182 8.71 -3.15 -16.25
C LYS A 182 8.01 -1.79 -16.17
N CYS A 183 7.47 -1.49 -15.00
CA CYS A 183 7.07 -0.13 -14.64
C CYS A 183 8.29 0.64 -14.15
N ASP A 184 8.62 1.74 -14.80
CA ASP A 184 9.69 2.65 -14.35
C ASP A 184 9.14 3.60 -13.28
N CYS A 185 8.98 3.05 -12.07
CA CYS A 185 8.48 3.76 -10.89
C CYS A 185 9.60 3.86 -9.84
N PRO A 186 10.41 4.94 -9.87
CA PRO A 186 11.44 5.14 -8.86
C PRO A 186 10.86 5.36 -7.48
N VAL A 187 11.67 5.16 -6.44
CA VAL A 187 11.25 5.41 -5.07
C VAL A 187 11.06 6.92 -4.84
N PRO A 188 9.94 7.36 -4.23
CA PRO A 188 9.72 8.76 -3.90
C PRO A 188 10.71 9.24 -2.83
N CYS A 189 11.07 10.52 -2.87
CA CYS A 189 12.02 11.11 -1.93
C CYS A 189 11.44 11.30 -0.53
N SER A 190 10.12 11.43 -0.43
CA SER A 190 9.40 11.52 0.84
C SER A 190 8.13 10.68 0.76
N MET A 191 7.98 9.71 1.65
CA MET A 191 6.76 8.90 1.74
C MET A 191 6.33 8.71 3.20
N THR A 192 5.03 8.69 3.42
CA THR A 192 4.42 8.34 4.70
C THR A 192 3.78 6.98 4.56
N SER A 193 4.12 6.05 5.45
CA SER A 193 3.49 4.74 5.53
C SER A 193 2.92 4.51 6.93
N TYR A 194 1.91 3.65 7.01
CA TYR A 194 1.23 3.32 8.25
C TYR A 194 1.41 1.83 8.53
N SER A 195 2.19 1.52 9.56
CA SER A 195 2.28 0.15 10.05
C SER A 195 1.06 -0.12 10.94
N THR A 196 0.36 -1.20 10.65
CA THR A 196 -0.84 -1.62 11.38
C THR A 196 -0.59 -2.90 12.16
N SER A 197 -1.21 -3.03 13.33
CA SER A 197 -1.26 -4.27 14.09
C SER A 197 -2.71 -4.51 14.51
N VAL A 198 -3.17 -5.75 14.35
CA VAL A 198 -4.58 -6.11 14.51
C VAL A 198 -4.72 -7.10 15.65
N SER A 199 -5.68 -6.84 16.52
CA SER A 199 -6.11 -7.78 17.56
C SER A 199 -7.63 -7.91 17.51
N TYR A 200 -8.14 -9.09 17.89
CA TYR A 200 -9.56 -9.40 17.80
C TYR A 200 -10.15 -9.70 19.18
N ALA A 201 -11.38 -9.27 19.39
CA ALA A 201 -12.22 -9.70 20.49
C ALA A 201 -13.57 -10.16 19.96
N GLY A 202 -14.14 -11.22 20.53
CA GLY A 202 -15.45 -11.72 20.10
C GLY A 202 -16.54 -10.65 20.31
N TRP A 203 -17.41 -10.47 19.31
CA TRP A 203 -18.51 -9.51 19.37
C TRP A 203 -19.72 -10.04 18.58
N PRO A 204 -20.96 -9.89 19.09
CA PRO A 204 -21.34 -9.30 20.37
C PRO A 204 -21.21 -10.29 21.54
N ASN A 205 -21.00 -9.78 22.76
CA ASN A 205 -21.14 -10.60 23.97
C ASN A 205 -22.62 -10.93 24.23
N ARG A 206 -22.88 -11.88 25.15
CA ARG A 206 -24.25 -12.37 25.45
C ARG A 206 -25.25 -11.26 25.74
N HIS A 207 -24.89 -10.26 26.53
CA HIS A 207 -25.80 -9.19 26.97
C HIS A 207 -26.01 -8.16 25.87
N THR A 208 -24.93 -7.81 25.16
CA THR A 208 -24.96 -6.92 24.02
C THR A 208 -25.82 -7.50 22.90
N ARG A 209 -25.74 -8.81 22.64
CA ARG A 209 -26.58 -9.49 21.65
C ARG A 209 -28.07 -9.38 21.96
N THR A 210 -28.46 -9.61 23.21
CA THR A 210 -29.87 -9.50 23.65
C THR A 210 -30.42 -8.08 23.59
N TYR A 211 -29.53 -7.06 23.63
CA TYR A 211 -29.93 -5.66 23.54
C TYR A 211 -29.95 -5.15 22.09
N LEU A 212 -28.95 -5.50 21.29
CA LEU A 212 -28.81 -5.01 19.91
C LEU A 212 -29.85 -5.61 18.96
N ALA A 213 -30.15 -6.91 19.09
CA ALA A 213 -31.15 -7.59 18.25
C ALA A 213 -32.50 -6.85 18.18
N PRO A 214 -33.19 -6.57 19.30
CA PRO A 214 -34.45 -5.82 19.25
C PRO A 214 -34.27 -4.34 18.88
N TYR A 215 -33.11 -3.75 19.17
CA TYR A 215 -32.84 -2.34 18.84
C TYR A 215 -32.71 -2.10 17.33
N TRP A 216 -32.06 -3.03 16.61
CA TRP A 216 -31.92 -2.97 15.16
C TRP A 216 -33.01 -3.75 14.41
N GLY A 217 -33.88 -4.48 15.12
CA GLY A 217 -34.91 -5.32 14.50
C GLY A 217 -34.33 -6.51 13.73
N MET A 218 -33.15 -6.97 14.12
CA MET A 218 -32.40 -8.05 13.47
C MET A 218 -32.28 -9.26 14.39
N ASP A 219 -32.11 -10.44 13.80
CA ASP A 219 -31.87 -11.64 14.59
C ASP A 219 -30.49 -11.65 15.25
N ALA A 220 -30.42 -12.30 16.42
CA ALA A 220 -29.24 -12.40 17.24
C ALA A 220 -28.09 -13.18 16.56
N ASP A 221 -28.43 -14.22 15.79
CA ASP A 221 -27.46 -15.02 15.05
C ASP A 221 -27.03 -14.29 13.78
N TYR A 222 -27.95 -13.60 13.10
CA TYR A 222 -27.65 -12.72 11.97
C TYR A 222 -26.61 -11.65 12.33
N ILE A 223 -26.76 -10.95 13.46
CA ILE A 223 -25.79 -9.94 13.91
C ILE A 223 -24.39 -10.55 14.13
N THR A 224 -24.32 -11.81 14.56
CA THR A 224 -23.03 -12.48 14.80
C THR A 224 -22.40 -12.95 13.49
N ALA A 225 -23.21 -13.36 12.51
CA ALA A 225 -22.75 -13.80 11.19
C ALA A 225 -22.36 -12.63 10.26
N ASN A 226 -23.03 -11.48 10.36
CA ASN A 226 -22.84 -10.35 9.45
C ASN A 226 -22.16 -9.12 10.09
N GLY A 227 -22.19 -9.01 11.40
CA GLY A 227 -21.68 -7.83 12.08
C GLY A 227 -20.15 -7.82 12.20
N VAL A 228 -19.51 -6.83 11.59
CA VAL A 228 -18.08 -6.54 11.75
C VAL A 228 -17.92 -5.23 12.53
N VAL A 229 -17.19 -5.26 13.64
CA VAL A 229 -16.81 -4.04 14.36
C VAL A 229 -15.32 -3.82 14.20
N PHE A 230 -14.91 -2.61 13.85
CA PHE A 230 -13.49 -2.28 13.87
C PHE A 230 -13.23 -0.92 14.50
N SER A 231 -12.06 -0.79 15.11
CA SER A 231 -11.59 0.46 15.69
C SER A 231 -10.16 0.73 15.28
N VAL A 232 -9.93 1.85 14.58
CA VAL A 232 -8.63 2.27 14.07
C VAL A 232 -8.12 3.41 14.94
N PHE A 233 -6.94 3.27 15.54
CA PHE A 233 -6.40 4.27 16.46
C PHE A 233 -4.88 4.27 16.47
N TYR A 234 -4.26 5.40 16.81
CA TYR A 234 -2.81 5.45 17.05
C TYR A 234 -2.43 4.73 18.34
N GLU A 235 -1.45 3.81 18.26
CA GLU A 235 -0.89 3.12 19.43
C GLU A 235 -0.22 4.12 20.38
N LYS A 236 0.58 5.01 19.79
CA LYS A 236 1.30 6.10 20.45
C LYS A 236 1.18 7.35 19.60
N LEU A 237 1.13 8.52 20.23
CA LEU A 237 1.13 9.83 19.54
C LEU A 237 2.55 10.25 19.19
N ASN A 238 3.29 9.34 18.56
CA ASN A 238 4.59 9.61 17.98
C ASN A 238 4.64 9.02 16.56
N TYR A 239 5.57 9.51 15.78
CA TYR A 239 5.87 8.97 14.46
C TYR A 239 7.34 8.56 14.44
N GLN A 240 7.65 7.54 13.65
CA GLN A 240 9.02 7.15 13.37
C GLN A 240 9.48 7.88 12.12
N LYS A 241 10.58 8.63 12.20
CA LYS A 241 11.21 9.24 11.04
C LYS A 241 12.47 8.46 10.68
N ILE A 242 12.53 7.94 9.46
CA ILE A 242 13.71 7.25 8.91
C ILE A 242 14.33 8.19 7.88
N THR A 243 15.54 8.65 8.16
CA THR A 243 16.33 9.52 7.27
C THR A 243 17.64 8.83 6.94
N GLU A 244 17.98 8.74 5.66
CA GLU A 244 19.28 8.23 5.25
C GLU A 244 20.36 9.29 5.50
N LEU A 245 21.48 8.87 6.10
CA LEU A 245 22.61 9.73 6.46
C LEU A 245 23.90 9.20 5.82
N LYS A 246 24.83 10.10 5.47
CA LYS A 246 26.15 9.70 4.96
C LYS A 246 26.87 8.86 5.99
N ALA A 247 27.37 7.70 5.57
CA ALA A 247 28.22 6.89 6.42
C ALA A 247 29.58 7.55 6.73
N MET A 248 30.08 8.40 5.82
CA MET A 248 31.35 9.11 6.01
C MET A 248 31.33 10.51 5.38
N ASP A 249 31.47 11.55 6.20
CA ASP A 249 31.59 12.92 5.71
C ASP A 249 33.01 13.24 5.20
N GLY A 250 33.17 14.29 4.39
CA GLY A 250 34.46 14.74 3.87
C GLY A 250 35.46 15.06 4.99
N GLY A 251 34.99 15.64 6.10
CA GLY A 251 35.81 15.85 7.29
C GLY A 251 36.26 14.55 7.95
N GLN A 252 35.39 13.55 8.05
CA GLN A 252 35.74 12.23 8.59
C GLN A 252 36.72 11.49 7.68
N LEU A 253 36.56 11.61 6.36
CA LEU A 253 37.51 11.06 5.40
C LEU A 253 38.90 11.71 5.57
N ALA A 254 38.97 13.03 5.63
CA ALA A 254 40.23 13.76 5.84
C ALA A 254 40.87 13.41 7.20
N SER A 255 40.06 13.27 8.25
CA SER A 255 40.52 12.87 9.58
C SER A 255 41.07 11.45 9.59
N ASN A 256 40.43 10.50 8.90
CA ASN A 256 40.90 9.12 8.78
C ASN A 256 42.22 9.03 7.99
N ILE A 257 42.33 9.75 6.88
CA ILE A 257 43.57 9.84 6.09
C ILE A 257 44.69 10.45 6.94
N GLY A 258 44.43 11.60 7.58
CA GLY A 258 45.41 12.28 8.44
C GLY A 258 45.82 11.43 9.64
N GLY A 259 44.88 10.68 10.23
CA GLY A 259 45.17 9.75 11.32
C GLY A 259 46.07 8.59 10.88
N MET A 260 45.82 7.98 9.73
CA MET A 260 46.68 6.93 9.19
C MET A 260 48.06 7.45 8.79
N MET A 261 48.14 8.63 8.15
CA MET A 261 49.41 9.27 7.79
C MET A 261 50.24 9.64 9.02
N GLY A 262 49.60 10.23 10.03
CA GLY A 262 50.26 10.59 11.29
C GLY A 262 50.74 9.37 12.08
N LEU A 263 49.98 8.26 12.06
CA LEU A 263 50.35 7.04 12.78
C LEU A 263 51.50 6.27 12.11
N PHE A 264 51.46 6.09 10.79
CA PHE A 264 52.43 5.24 10.09
C PHE A 264 53.68 5.97 9.60
N ILE A 265 53.53 7.21 9.15
CA ILE A 265 54.62 8.00 8.54
C ILE A 265 55.13 9.05 9.53
N GLY A 266 54.35 9.42 10.55
CA GLY A 266 54.62 10.59 11.39
C GLY A 266 54.43 11.91 10.62
N ALA A 267 53.83 11.83 9.42
CA ALA A 267 53.61 12.98 8.55
C ALA A 267 52.35 13.75 8.97
N SER A 268 52.44 15.06 8.91
CA SER A 268 51.34 16.00 9.11
C SER A 268 51.19 16.92 7.90
N LEU A 269 50.15 17.76 7.91
CA LEU A 269 49.98 18.80 6.88
C LEU A 269 51.23 19.69 6.78
N LEU A 270 51.90 19.96 7.90
CA LEU A 270 53.13 20.75 7.92
C LEU A 270 54.27 20.06 7.17
N THR A 271 54.45 18.74 7.34
CA THR A 271 55.49 17.99 6.61
C THR A 271 55.24 17.98 5.09
N LEU A 272 53.99 18.02 4.64
CA LEU A 272 53.67 18.14 3.21
C LEU A 272 54.05 19.52 2.66
N LEU A 273 53.79 20.58 3.44
CA LEU A 273 54.17 21.94 3.07
C LEU A 273 55.69 22.13 3.01
N GLU A 274 56.44 21.54 3.94
CA GLU A 274 57.92 21.56 3.90
C GLU A 274 58.47 20.88 2.63
N VAL A 275 57.94 19.72 2.25
CA VAL A 275 58.38 19.02 1.02
C VAL A 275 58.02 19.83 -0.22
N TRP A 276 56.86 20.48 -0.24
CA TRP A 276 56.44 21.33 -1.33
C TRP A 276 57.36 22.54 -1.52
N GLU A 277 57.74 23.22 -0.43
CA GLU A 277 58.67 24.35 -0.46
C GLU A 277 60.05 23.92 -0.98
N TYR A 278 60.53 22.75 -0.56
CA TYR A 278 61.82 22.21 -1.00
C TYR A 278 61.87 21.89 -2.51
N LEU A 279 60.77 21.39 -3.09
CA LEU A 279 60.71 21.01 -4.51
C LEU A 279 60.55 22.20 -5.47
N TRP A 280 60.10 23.35 -4.97
CA TRP A 280 59.89 24.57 -5.77
C TRP A 280 60.97 25.65 -5.55
N GLN A 281 62.00 25.33 -4.76
CA GLN A 281 63.28 26.04 -4.74
C GLN A 281 64.24 25.45 -5.78
#